data_AF-A0A8C9Y616-F1
#
_entry.id   AF-A0A8C9Y616-F1
#
_cell.length_a   1.000
_cell.length_b   1.000
_cell.length_c   1.000
_cell.angle_alpha   90.00
_cell.angle_beta   90.00
_cell.angle_gamma   90.00
#
_symmetry.space_group_name_H-M   'P 1'
#
loop_
_entity.id
_entity.type
_entity.pdbx_description
1 polymer ?
#
loop_
_entity_poly.entity_id
_entity_poly.type
_entity_poly.pdbx_seq_one_letter_code
_entity_poly.pdbx_strand_id
1 'polypeptide(L)'
;LEKMQAVKRAREAFLSGRTRPLEFRLQQLHALQRMLTEKETEISTALKQDINRSQYDTPLLELIGIENEIKLATEKLAEWAAPRPVERNLLTISDEVYIQPEPLGVVLIIGAWNYPWALTLLPLVGAIAAGNGAVVKPSELSEFSSLLLRALLPRYLDKDLYPVVTGGVSETQELLKLRFDHVFYTGSGTVGKVVMEAAARHLTPVTLELGGKSPCYIDKDCDIRVACRRITWGKFVNCGQTCIAPDFILCEPCIQGRVVDRIRQTLLEFYGADPKCSPDYGRIINQRHFNRIMGLMEGYTPVVGGQSDALQRYIAPTVLKDVPPHSRMMQEEIFGPLLPIVAVSDMDDAIRFINEREKPLALYIFCSDKKATKRMIEETSSGGVTVNDVMMHYTLSSLPFGGVGQSGMGRYHGKHTFDQLSHQRACLVRTLGMESVNLARYPPQDRRRARRVRMALKSPMIDMSKRTFIWAVIATIIGFALFITLLVILLIASGLNCTCWYWRGFYN
;
A
#
# COMPACT_ATOMS: atom_id res chain seq x y z
N LEU A 1 4.19 -19.91 27.17
CA LEU A 1 5.25 -20.79 26.63
C LEU A 1 5.17 -20.99 25.11
N GLU A 2 4.04 -21.41 24.54
CA GLU A 2 3.89 -21.67 23.08
C GLU A 2 4.27 -20.47 22.19
N LYS A 3 3.87 -19.25 22.56
CA LYS A 3 4.19 -18.01 21.82
C LYS A 3 5.70 -17.72 21.76
N MET A 4 6.38 -17.84 22.90
CA MET A 4 7.83 -17.64 22.98
C MET A 4 8.57 -18.69 22.13
N GLN A 5 8.08 -19.92 22.13
CA GLN A 5 8.62 -20.99 21.29
C GLN A 5 8.40 -20.72 19.80
N ALA A 6 7.25 -20.16 19.40
CA ALA A 6 7.00 -19.76 18.01
C ALA A 6 8.01 -18.71 17.54
N VAL A 7 8.21 -17.62 18.30
CA VAL A 7 9.18 -16.57 17.94
C VAL A 7 10.61 -17.10 17.92
N LYS A 8 10.98 -17.93 18.90
CA LYS A 8 12.31 -18.55 18.98
C LYS A 8 12.59 -19.44 17.76
N ARG A 9 11.65 -20.31 17.39
CA ARG A 9 11.75 -21.17 16.20
C ARG A 9 11.89 -20.37 14.91
N ALA A 10 11.06 -19.34 14.73
CA ALA A 10 11.15 -18.46 13.57
C ALA A 10 12.51 -17.76 13.46
N ARG A 11 13.06 -17.32 14.59
CA ARG A 11 14.38 -16.68 14.64
C ARG A 11 15.51 -17.67 14.35
N GLU A 12 15.48 -18.86 14.94
CA GLU A 12 16.46 -19.93 14.64
C GLU A 12 16.40 -20.35 13.17
N ALA A 13 15.19 -20.48 12.61
CA ALA A 13 14.98 -20.81 11.21
C ALA A 13 15.47 -19.72 10.26
N PHE A 14 15.27 -18.44 10.60
CA PHE A 14 15.82 -17.32 9.85
C PHE A 14 17.36 -17.32 9.90
N LEU A 15 17.94 -17.49 11.09
CA LEU A 15 19.40 -17.50 11.30
C LEU A 15 20.11 -18.66 10.59
N SER A 16 19.40 -19.76 10.28
CA SER A 16 19.95 -20.82 9.43
C SER A 16 20.24 -20.38 8.00
N GLY A 17 19.77 -19.19 7.60
CA GLY A 17 19.99 -18.62 6.27
C GLY A 17 19.12 -19.22 5.16
N ARG A 18 18.18 -20.11 5.50
CA ARG A 18 17.35 -20.84 4.51
C ARG A 18 16.48 -19.90 3.66
N THR A 19 16.15 -18.71 4.15
CA THR A 19 15.37 -17.69 3.42
C THR A 19 16.21 -16.85 2.46
N ARG A 20 17.56 -16.95 2.49
CA ARG A 20 18.43 -16.13 1.65
C ARG A 20 18.29 -16.43 0.16
N PRO A 21 18.33 -17.71 -0.29
CA PRO A 21 18.15 -18.05 -1.70
C PRO A 21 16.79 -17.60 -2.22
N LEU A 22 16.74 -17.05 -3.44
CA LEU A 22 15.49 -16.58 -4.03
C LEU A 22 14.57 -17.76 -4.37
N GLU A 23 15.14 -18.91 -4.71
CA GLU A 23 14.44 -20.15 -5.02
C GLU A 23 13.56 -20.61 -3.85
N PHE A 24 14.08 -20.52 -2.62
CA PHE A 24 13.29 -20.84 -1.43
C PHE A 24 12.10 -19.90 -1.28
N ARG A 25 12.30 -18.60 -1.49
CA ARG A 25 11.21 -17.60 -1.39
C ARG A 25 10.13 -17.86 -2.44
N LEU A 26 10.51 -18.16 -3.68
CA LEU A 26 9.59 -18.53 -4.76
C LEU A 26 8.77 -19.79 -4.41
N GLN A 27 9.41 -20.81 -3.82
CA GLN A 27 8.71 -22.01 -3.37
C GLN A 27 7.63 -21.70 -2.32
N GLN A 28 7.94 -20.83 -1.35
CA GLN A 28 6.97 -20.42 -0.32
C GLN A 28 5.83 -19.60 -0.93
N LEU A 29 6.11 -18.67 -1.85
CA LEU A 29 5.10 -17.89 -2.56
C LEU A 29 4.17 -18.78 -3.39
N HIS A 30 4.70 -19.74 -4.15
CA HIS A 30 3.90 -20.72 -4.88
C HIS A 30 3.08 -21.62 -3.95
N ALA A 31 3.62 -22.01 -2.81
CA ALA A 31 2.87 -22.79 -1.83
C ALA A 31 1.72 -22.00 -1.21
N LEU A 32 1.91 -20.69 -0.98
CA LEU A 32 0.84 -19.79 -0.54
C LEU A 32 -0.25 -19.65 -1.62
N GLN A 33 0.14 -19.51 -2.90
CA GLN A 33 -0.82 -19.48 -4.01
C GLN A 33 -1.65 -20.77 -4.07
N ARG A 34 -1.00 -21.94 -3.95
CA ARG A 34 -1.70 -23.24 -3.91
C ARG A 34 -2.68 -23.32 -2.74
N MET A 35 -2.30 -22.82 -1.56
CA MET A 35 -3.20 -22.78 -0.40
C MET A 35 -4.48 -22.00 -0.73
N LEU A 36 -4.37 -20.82 -1.34
CA LEU A 36 -5.52 -19.98 -1.68
C LEU A 36 -6.44 -20.69 -2.68
N THR A 37 -5.89 -21.24 -3.76
CA THR A 37 -6.66 -21.92 -4.81
C THR A 37 -7.29 -23.22 -4.31
N GLU A 38 -6.57 -24.05 -3.53
CA GLU A 38 -7.08 -25.33 -3.02
C GLU A 38 -8.08 -25.18 -1.86
N LYS A 39 -8.17 -23.99 -1.24
CA LYS A 39 -8.95 -23.74 -0.02
C LYS A 39 -9.94 -22.58 -0.14
N GLU A 40 -10.20 -22.09 -1.35
CA GLU A 40 -11.11 -20.97 -1.60
C GLU A 40 -12.51 -21.17 -0.98
N THR A 41 -13.06 -22.38 -1.10
CA THR A 41 -14.38 -22.73 -0.56
C THR A 41 -14.40 -22.70 0.97
N GLU A 42 -13.39 -23.27 1.63
CA GLU A 42 -13.27 -23.25 3.08
C GLU A 42 -13.07 -21.82 3.60
N ILE A 43 -12.28 -21.01 2.89
CA ILE A 43 -12.06 -19.59 3.20
C ILE A 43 -13.38 -18.81 3.09
N SER A 44 -14.13 -19.00 2.00
CA SER A 44 -15.44 -18.36 1.80
C SER A 44 -16.44 -18.76 2.87
N THR A 45 -16.45 -20.03 3.27
CA THR A 45 -17.28 -20.52 4.39
C THR A 45 -16.93 -19.81 5.70
N ALA A 46 -15.64 -19.69 6.02
CA ALA A 46 -15.21 -19.01 7.24
C ALA A 46 -15.63 -17.53 7.27
N LEU A 47 -15.47 -16.81 6.16
CA LEU A 47 -15.91 -15.41 6.04
C LEU A 47 -17.44 -15.25 6.10
N LYS A 48 -18.19 -16.23 5.57
CA LYS A 48 -19.65 -16.27 5.74
C LYS A 48 -20.02 -16.37 7.21
N GLN A 49 -19.29 -17.16 8.00
CA GLN A 49 -19.55 -17.31 9.44
C GLN A 49 -19.12 -16.07 10.24
N ASP A 50 -17.98 -15.45 9.91
CA ASP A 50 -17.47 -14.28 10.63
C ASP A 50 -18.33 -13.03 10.40
N ILE A 51 -18.67 -12.72 9.13
CA ILE A 51 -19.24 -11.43 8.73
C ILE A 51 -20.36 -11.54 7.68
N ASN A 52 -20.88 -12.74 7.43
CA ASN A 52 -21.92 -13.02 6.44
C ASN A 52 -21.56 -12.62 5.00
N ARG A 53 -20.26 -12.58 4.65
CA ARG A 53 -19.83 -12.19 3.30
C ARG A 53 -20.29 -13.21 2.25
N SER A 54 -20.73 -12.71 1.09
CA SER A 54 -21.09 -13.55 -0.06
C SER A 54 -19.89 -14.36 -0.55
N GLN A 55 -20.14 -15.57 -1.03
CA GLN A 55 -19.09 -16.41 -1.63
C GLN A 55 -18.50 -15.77 -2.89
N TYR A 56 -19.27 -14.90 -3.57
CA TYR A 56 -18.82 -14.18 -4.76
C TYR A 56 -17.99 -12.94 -4.40
N ASP A 57 -18.33 -12.27 -3.30
CA ASP A 57 -17.56 -11.11 -2.81
C ASP A 57 -16.21 -11.50 -2.21
N THR A 58 -16.09 -12.73 -1.69
CA THR A 58 -14.86 -13.18 -1.02
C THR A 58 -13.63 -13.13 -1.94
N PRO A 59 -13.66 -13.72 -3.16
CA PRO A 59 -12.55 -13.59 -4.10
C PRO A 59 -12.31 -12.15 -4.53
N LEU A 60 -13.36 -11.39 -4.83
CA LEU A 60 -13.28 -10.02 -5.35
C LEU A 60 -12.65 -9.05 -4.34
N LEU A 61 -12.98 -9.21 -3.06
CA LEU A 61 -12.57 -8.26 -2.01
C LEU A 61 -11.30 -8.68 -1.26
N GLU A 62 -10.92 -9.97 -1.27
CA GLU A 62 -9.72 -10.43 -0.57
C GLU A 62 -8.78 -11.27 -1.44
N LEU A 63 -9.26 -12.36 -2.04
CA LEU A 63 -8.34 -13.39 -2.56
C LEU A 63 -7.59 -12.93 -3.81
N ILE A 64 -8.29 -12.36 -4.81
CA ILE A 64 -7.68 -11.94 -6.07
C ILE A 64 -6.56 -10.91 -5.83
N GLY A 65 -6.74 -10.02 -4.84
CA GLY A 65 -5.70 -9.07 -4.46
C GLY A 65 -4.43 -9.75 -3.95
N ILE A 66 -4.58 -10.79 -3.12
CA ILE A 66 -3.45 -11.59 -2.61
C ILE A 66 -2.78 -12.38 -3.74
N GLU A 67 -3.56 -13.01 -4.62
CA GLU A 67 -3.04 -13.77 -5.76
C GLU A 67 -2.25 -12.89 -6.73
N ASN A 68 -2.77 -11.70 -7.04
CA ASN A 68 -2.06 -10.72 -7.86
C ASN A 68 -0.73 -10.28 -7.23
N GLU A 69 -0.71 -10.10 -5.91
CA GLU A 69 0.51 -9.76 -5.17
C GLU A 69 1.52 -10.90 -5.14
N ILE A 70 1.07 -12.15 -4.97
CA ILE A 70 1.95 -13.33 -5.08
C ILE A 70 2.54 -13.42 -6.48
N LYS A 71 1.71 -13.25 -7.52
CA LYS A 71 2.15 -13.27 -8.91
C LYS A 71 3.18 -12.18 -9.19
N LEU A 72 2.87 -10.93 -8.81
CA LEU A 72 3.79 -9.80 -8.97
C LEU A 72 5.11 -10.04 -8.25
N ALA A 73 5.06 -10.49 -6.99
CA ALA A 73 6.26 -10.80 -6.23
C ALA A 73 7.08 -11.89 -6.90
N THR A 74 6.46 -12.97 -7.38
CA THR A 74 7.12 -14.06 -8.09
C THR A 74 7.82 -13.59 -9.37
N GLU A 75 7.12 -12.77 -10.19
CA GLU A 75 7.66 -12.24 -11.45
C GLU A 75 8.79 -11.24 -11.24
N LYS A 76 8.75 -10.47 -10.15
CA LYS A 76 9.67 -9.35 -9.90
C LYS A 76 10.73 -9.61 -8.84
N LEU A 77 10.69 -10.74 -8.13
CA LEU A 77 11.57 -11.01 -7.00
C LEU A 77 13.06 -10.83 -7.32
N ALA A 78 13.52 -11.37 -8.45
CA ALA A 78 14.91 -11.27 -8.87
C ALA A 78 15.33 -9.82 -9.14
N GLU A 79 14.44 -9.03 -9.76
CA GLU A 79 14.65 -7.59 -9.99
C GLU A 79 14.71 -6.83 -8.66
N TRP A 80 13.78 -7.11 -7.74
CA TRP A 80 13.68 -6.41 -6.47
C TRP A 80 14.86 -6.67 -5.54
N ALA A 81 15.38 -7.91 -5.53
CA ALA A 81 16.50 -8.35 -4.70
C ALA A 81 17.89 -7.99 -5.27
N ALA A 82 17.98 -7.59 -6.53
CA ALA A 82 19.25 -7.24 -7.16
C ALA A 82 19.88 -5.98 -6.53
N PRO A 83 21.22 -5.89 -6.52
CA PRO A 83 21.93 -4.64 -6.23
C PRO A 83 21.43 -3.49 -7.11
N ARG A 84 21.21 -2.32 -6.52
CA ARG A 84 20.70 -1.12 -7.20
C ARG A 84 21.83 -0.09 -7.31
N PRO A 85 22.49 0.06 -8.47
CA PRO A 85 23.51 1.09 -8.65
C PRO A 85 22.94 2.48 -8.40
N VAL A 86 23.73 3.37 -7.80
CA VAL A 86 23.34 4.76 -7.53
C VAL A 86 24.30 5.73 -8.20
N GLU A 87 23.89 6.99 -8.30
CA GLU A 87 24.72 8.07 -8.83
C GLU A 87 25.96 8.30 -7.96
N ARG A 88 27.04 8.78 -8.59
CA ARG A 88 28.36 8.95 -7.98
C ARG A 88 28.88 10.37 -8.19
N ASN A 89 29.83 10.80 -7.38
CA ASN A 89 30.57 12.05 -7.62
C ASN A 89 32.00 11.74 -8.07
N LEU A 90 32.79 12.77 -8.39
CA LEU A 90 34.17 12.57 -8.85
C LEU A 90 35.08 11.87 -7.81
N LEU A 91 34.74 11.89 -6.52
CA LEU A 91 35.50 11.17 -5.49
C LEU A 91 35.20 9.66 -5.47
N THR A 92 34.06 9.25 -6.02
CA THR A 92 33.57 7.86 -5.98
C THR A 92 33.29 7.28 -7.37
N ILE A 93 33.66 8.00 -8.44
CA ILE A 93 33.34 7.60 -9.82
C ILE A 93 33.95 6.25 -10.23
N SER A 94 35.12 5.93 -9.66
CA SER A 94 35.82 4.65 -9.85
C SER A 94 35.34 3.54 -8.92
N ASP A 95 34.51 3.86 -7.92
CA ASP A 95 34.09 2.93 -6.89
C ASP A 95 32.81 2.20 -7.32
N GLU A 96 32.61 0.99 -6.80
CA GLU A 96 31.32 0.32 -6.92
C GLU A 96 30.38 0.86 -5.83
N VAL A 97 29.32 1.55 -6.25
CA VAL A 97 28.35 2.16 -5.33
C VAL A 97 26.95 1.67 -5.66
N TYR A 98 26.30 1.04 -4.70
CA TYR A 98 24.98 0.44 -4.86
C TYR A 98 24.23 0.32 -3.53
N ILE A 99 22.92 0.11 -3.63
CA ILE A 99 22.06 -0.26 -2.51
C ILE A 99 21.74 -1.76 -2.62
N GLN A 100 21.99 -2.51 -1.56
CA GLN A 100 21.67 -3.94 -1.44
C GLN A 100 20.48 -4.14 -0.50
N PRO A 101 19.32 -4.59 -1.00
CA PRO A 101 18.25 -5.06 -0.13
C PRO A 101 18.67 -6.31 0.64
N GLU A 102 18.44 -6.34 1.95
CA GLU A 102 18.64 -7.50 2.81
C GLU A 102 17.46 -7.69 3.78
N PRO A 103 17.08 -8.93 4.14
CA PRO A 103 15.97 -9.15 5.07
C PRO A 103 16.28 -8.56 6.44
N LEU A 104 15.24 -8.06 7.11
CA LEU A 104 15.32 -7.51 8.47
C LEU A 104 15.53 -8.62 9.51
N GLY A 105 14.82 -9.74 9.38
CA GLY A 105 14.86 -10.83 10.34
C GLY A 105 13.52 -11.53 10.49
N VAL A 106 12.93 -11.42 11.69
CA VAL A 106 11.59 -11.93 12.00
C VAL A 106 10.60 -10.78 12.09
N VAL A 107 9.60 -10.79 11.24
CA VAL A 107 8.51 -9.80 11.19
C VAL A 107 7.33 -10.31 12.03
N LEU A 108 6.73 -9.45 12.85
CA LEU A 108 5.42 -9.72 13.44
C LEU A 108 4.33 -9.11 12.56
N ILE A 109 3.34 -9.89 12.13
CA ILE A 109 2.19 -9.42 11.36
C ILE A 109 0.93 -9.58 12.21
N ILE A 110 0.31 -8.47 12.59
CA ILE A 110 -0.94 -8.43 13.34
C ILE A 110 -2.06 -8.01 12.39
N GLY A 111 -2.87 -8.97 11.96
CA GLY A 111 -3.98 -8.75 11.02
C GLY A 111 -5.23 -8.20 11.70
N ALA A 112 -6.04 -7.48 10.93
CA ALA A 112 -7.37 -7.01 11.34
C ALA A 112 -8.47 -8.02 10.99
N TRP A 113 -9.69 -7.79 11.46
CA TRP A 113 -10.82 -8.72 11.33
C TRP A 113 -11.72 -8.47 10.12
N ASN A 114 -11.72 -7.25 9.58
CA ASN A 114 -12.70 -6.86 8.57
C ASN A 114 -12.40 -7.41 7.17
N TYR A 115 -11.12 -7.67 6.88
CA TYR A 115 -10.63 -8.43 5.74
C TYR A 115 -9.50 -9.35 6.23
N PRO A 116 -9.85 -10.42 6.99
CA PRO A 116 -8.91 -11.16 7.83
C PRO A 116 -7.88 -11.95 7.03
N TRP A 117 -8.13 -12.23 5.76
CA TRP A 117 -7.17 -12.89 4.87
C TRP A 117 -6.27 -11.87 4.20
N ALA A 118 -6.83 -10.83 3.56
CA ALA A 118 -6.05 -9.83 2.86
C ALA A 118 -5.11 -9.05 3.79
N LEU A 119 -5.61 -8.60 4.94
CA LEU A 119 -4.83 -7.79 5.90
C LEU A 119 -3.81 -8.60 6.70
N THR A 120 -3.82 -9.92 6.55
CA THR A 120 -2.82 -10.82 7.15
C THR A 120 -1.84 -11.33 6.10
N LEU A 121 -2.32 -11.72 4.92
CA LEU A 121 -1.53 -12.37 3.89
C LEU A 121 -0.82 -11.40 2.96
N LEU A 122 -1.37 -10.21 2.67
CA LEU A 122 -0.67 -9.22 1.84
C LEU A 122 0.67 -8.78 2.46
N PRO A 123 0.76 -8.44 3.78
CA PRO A 123 2.05 -8.20 4.41
C PRO A 123 2.96 -9.44 4.42
N LEU A 124 2.38 -10.64 4.56
CA LEU A 124 3.14 -11.89 4.57
C LEU A 124 3.81 -12.18 3.22
N VAL A 125 3.11 -11.94 2.11
CA VAL A 125 3.67 -12.06 0.74
C VAL A 125 4.95 -11.23 0.63
N GLY A 126 4.91 -9.98 1.05
CA GLY A 126 6.10 -9.12 1.04
C GLY A 126 7.18 -9.54 2.03
N ALA A 127 6.81 -10.05 3.22
CA ALA A 127 7.78 -10.56 4.19
C ALA A 127 8.56 -11.76 3.64
N ILE A 128 7.86 -12.71 3.00
CA ILE A 128 8.45 -13.86 2.30
C ILE A 128 9.34 -13.39 1.16
N ALA A 129 8.85 -12.49 0.30
CA ALA A 129 9.60 -11.96 -0.84
C ALA A 129 10.89 -11.25 -0.38
N ALA A 130 10.84 -10.46 0.68
CA ALA A 130 12.00 -9.80 1.28
C ALA A 130 12.97 -10.77 1.98
N GLY A 131 12.56 -12.02 2.25
CA GLY A 131 13.40 -13.08 2.80
C GLY A 131 13.37 -13.15 4.33
N ASN A 132 12.32 -12.64 4.96
CA ASN A 132 12.14 -12.66 6.41
C ASN A 132 11.45 -13.96 6.87
N GLY A 133 11.68 -14.35 8.13
CA GLY A 133 10.69 -15.15 8.86
C GLY A 133 9.53 -14.26 9.30
N ALA A 134 8.35 -14.82 9.55
CA ALA A 134 7.21 -14.03 10.01
C ALA A 134 6.34 -14.78 11.03
N VAL A 135 5.98 -14.11 12.12
CA VAL A 135 4.99 -14.61 13.07
C VAL A 135 3.66 -13.97 12.72
N VAL A 136 2.67 -14.80 12.37
CA VAL A 136 1.36 -14.35 11.91
C VAL A 136 0.37 -14.38 13.06
N LYS A 137 -0.18 -13.22 13.42
CA LYS A 137 -1.20 -13.06 14.46
C LYS A 137 -2.51 -12.60 13.80
N PRO A 138 -3.42 -13.52 13.44
CA PRO A 138 -4.75 -13.15 12.95
C PRO A 138 -5.61 -12.52 14.06
N SER A 139 -6.61 -11.75 13.67
CA SER A 139 -7.56 -11.17 14.62
C SER A 139 -8.45 -12.25 15.22
N GLU A 140 -8.64 -12.21 16.54
CA GLU A 140 -9.56 -13.07 17.28
C GLU A 140 -11.03 -12.78 17.00
N LEU A 141 -11.36 -11.61 16.44
CA LEU A 141 -12.76 -11.24 16.17
C LEU A 141 -13.32 -11.96 14.95
N SER A 142 -12.47 -12.35 13.99
CA SER A 142 -12.83 -13.23 12.87
C SER A 142 -12.37 -14.64 13.19
N GLU A 143 -13.06 -15.25 14.15
CA GLU A 143 -12.69 -16.50 14.79
C GLU A 143 -12.52 -17.64 13.78
N PHE A 144 -13.48 -17.79 12.85
CA PHE A 144 -13.46 -18.90 11.89
C PHE A 144 -12.30 -18.75 10.92
N SER A 145 -12.06 -17.53 10.41
CA SER A 145 -10.92 -17.24 9.55
C SER A 145 -9.58 -17.43 10.27
N SER A 146 -9.48 -16.98 11.53
CA SER A 146 -8.29 -17.11 12.37
C SER A 146 -7.91 -18.56 12.63
N LEU A 147 -8.89 -19.40 13.00
CA LEU A 147 -8.68 -20.82 13.25
C LEU A 147 -8.33 -21.57 11.96
N LEU A 148 -9.01 -21.26 10.85
CA LEU A 148 -8.70 -21.85 9.55
C LEU A 148 -7.28 -21.49 9.11
N LEU A 149 -6.87 -20.23 9.23
CA LEU A 149 -5.50 -19.80 8.90
C LEU A 149 -4.46 -20.55 9.74
N ARG A 150 -4.69 -20.72 11.05
CA ARG A 150 -3.82 -21.50 11.94
C ARG A 150 -3.69 -22.96 11.48
N ALA A 151 -4.76 -23.55 10.96
CA ALA A 151 -4.76 -24.94 10.49
C ALA A 151 -4.10 -25.11 9.11
N LEU A 152 -4.27 -24.14 8.21
CA LEU A 152 -3.79 -24.23 6.83
C LEU A 152 -2.33 -23.85 6.68
N LEU A 153 -1.90 -22.73 7.25
CA LEU A 153 -0.59 -22.14 6.93
C LEU A 153 0.60 -23.10 7.17
N PRO A 154 0.65 -23.88 8.27
CA PRO A 154 1.72 -24.86 8.50
C PRO A 154 1.70 -26.09 7.56
N ARG A 155 0.61 -26.31 6.81
CA ARG A 155 0.49 -27.41 5.82
C ARG A 155 1.08 -27.04 4.46
N TYR A 156 1.19 -25.75 4.18
CA TYR A 156 1.67 -25.24 2.89
C TYR A 156 3.05 -24.57 3.01
N LEU A 157 3.27 -23.79 4.07
CA LEU A 157 4.51 -23.04 4.27
C LEU A 157 5.46 -23.73 5.26
N ASP A 158 6.71 -23.28 5.28
CA ASP A 158 7.69 -23.66 6.31
C ASP A 158 7.16 -23.29 7.71
N LYS A 159 6.78 -24.32 8.47
CA LYS A 159 6.15 -24.21 9.79
C LYS A 159 7.03 -23.55 10.85
N ASP A 160 8.35 -23.53 10.67
CA ASP A 160 9.27 -22.93 11.61
C ASP A 160 9.42 -21.43 11.31
N LEU A 161 9.51 -21.05 10.03
CA LEU A 161 9.63 -19.66 9.60
C LEU A 161 8.33 -18.86 9.70
N TYR A 162 7.19 -19.50 9.45
CA TYR A 162 5.90 -18.83 9.34
C TYR A 162 4.85 -19.36 10.34
N PRO A 163 5.11 -19.35 11.66
CA PRO A 163 4.13 -19.85 12.62
C PRO A 163 2.94 -18.89 12.77
N VAL A 164 1.76 -19.47 12.99
CA VAL A 164 0.53 -18.72 13.33
C VAL A 164 0.32 -18.75 14.84
N VAL A 165 0.15 -17.58 15.46
CA VAL A 165 -0.15 -17.41 16.87
C VAL A 165 -1.55 -16.81 17.01
N THR A 166 -2.51 -17.61 17.46
CA THR A 166 -3.88 -17.14 17.73
C THR A 166 -4.02 -16.63 19.16
N GLY A 167 -4.98 -15.76 19.41
CA GLY A 167 -5.21 -15.20 20.73
C GLY A 167 -5.79 -13.80 20.75
N GLY A 168 -6.23 -13.35 21.91
CA GLY A 168 -6.78 -12.01 22.11
C GLY A 168 -5.73 -10.98 22.53
N VAL A 169 -6.21 -9.99 23.31
CA VAL A 169 -5.39 -8.89 23.82
C VAL A 169 -4.23 -9.38 24.69
N SER A 170 -4.50 -10.29 25.64
CA SER A 170 -3.47 -10.85 26.53
C SER A 170 -2.37 -11.54 25.73
N GLU A 171 -2.76 -12.34 24.73
CA GLU A 171 -1.81 -13.03 23.86
C GLU A 171 -0.96 -12.08 23.04
N THR A 172 -1.58 -11.02 22.51
CA THR A 172 -0.90 -9.99 21.73
C THR A 172 0.07 -9.19 22.58
N GLN A 173 -0.29 -8.83 23.82
CA GLN A 173 0.59 -8.12 24.75
C GLN A 173 1.83 -8.94 25.12
N GLU A 174 1.68 -10.24 25.39
CA GLU A 174 2.84 -11.11 25.63
C GLU A 174 3.73 -11.24 24.40
N LEU A 175 3.13 -11.30 23.20
CA LEU A 175 3.87 -11.37 21.95
C LEU A 175 4.69 -10.10 21.71
N LEU A 176 4.09 -8.92 21.92
CA LEU A 176 4.73 -7.61 21.76
C LEU A 176 5.90 -7.35 22.73
N LYS A 177 6.04 -8.11 23.82
CA LYS A 177 7.23 -8.05 24.69
C LYS A 177 8.47 -8.66 24.03
N LEU A 178 8.28 -9.55 23.07
CA LEU A 178 9.35 -10.28 22.38
C LEU A 178 10.00 -9.42 21.30
N ARG A 179 11.24 -9.75 20.95
CA ARG A 179 12.02 -8.99 19.97
C ARG A 179 11.66 -9.42 18.54
N PHE A 180 11.24 -8.45 17.75
CA PHE A 180 11.03 -8.56 16.30
C PHE A 180 11.94 -7.56 15.58
N ASP A 181 12.20 -7.85 14.31
CA ASP A 181 13.01 -6.98 13.44
C ASP A 181 12.13 -6.02 12.63
N HIS A 182 10.80 -6.26 12.61
CA HIS A 182 9.75 -5.32 12.19
C HIS A 182 8.41 -5.72 12.81
N VAL A 183 7.53 -4.76 13.11
CA VAL A 183 6.12 -5.04 13.45
C VAL A 183 5.18 -4.38 12.44
N PHE A 184 4.37 -5.20 11.78
CA PHE A 184 3.32 -4.77 10.88
C PHE A 184 1.98 -4.91 11.59
N TYR A 185 1.25 -3.82 11.77
CA TYR A 185 -0.04 -3.79 12.46
C TYR A 185 -1.10 -3.10 11.60
N THR A 186 -2.23 -3.77 11.44
CA THR A 186 -3.44 -3.16 10.87
C THR A 186 -4.53 -3.11 11.93
N GLY A 187 -5.13 -1.94 12.15
CA GLY A 187 -6.27 -1.80 13.05
C GLY A 187 -6.52 -0.39 13.58
N SER A 188 -6.88 -0.27 14.85
CA SER A 188 -7.27 1.03 15.44
C SER A 188 -6.06 1.86 15.87
N GLY A 189 -6.16 3.19 15.77
CA GLY A 189 -5.08 4.08 16.23
C GLY A 189 -4.75 3.97 17.71
N THR A 190 -5.74 3.66 18.56
CA THR A 190 -5.51 3.43 20.00
C THR A 190 -4.56 2.25 20.24
N VAL A 191 -4.78 1.13 19.55
CA VAL A 191 -3.91 -0.05 19.67
C VAL A 191 -2.60 0.15 18.90
N GLY A 192 -2.60 0.90 17.79
CA GLY A 192 -1.39 1.28 17.07
C GLY A 192 -0.36 1.99 17.97
N LYS A 193 -0.83 2.87 18.87
CA LYS A 193 0.03 3.53 19.88
C LYS A 193 0.65 2.52 20.85
N VAL A 194 -0.13 1.54 21.31
CA VAL A 194 0.37 0.45 22.20
C VAL A 194 1.41 -0.42 21.48
N VAL A 195 1.19 -0.74 20.21
CA VAL A 195 2.15 -1.48 19.39
C VAL A 195 3.46 -0.70 19.25
N MET A 196 3.38 0.59 18.93
CA MET A 196 4.56 1.45 18.79
C MET A 196 5.32 1.61 20.11
N GLU A 197 4.62 1.75 21.24
CA GLU A 197 5.23 1.81 22.57
C GLU A 197 5.99 0.52 22.91
N ALA A 198 5.42 -0.65 22.59
CA ALA A 198 6.09 -1.92 22.79
C ALA A 198 7.33 -2.07 21.88
N ALA A 199 7.20 -1.66 20.61
CA ALA A 199 8.28 -1.70 19.62
C ALA A 199 9.49 -0.81 20.02
N ALA A 200 9.23 0.33 20.67
CA ALA A 200 10.27 1.24 21.15
C ALA A 200 11.27 0.57 22.12
N ARG A 201 10.84 -0.44 22.88
CA ARG A 201 11.71 -1.19 23.82
C ARG A 201 12.85 -1.93 23.15
N HIS A 202 12.67 -2.31 21.88
CA HIS A 202 13.66 -3.05 21.08
C HIS A 202 14.19 -2.24 19.89
N LEU A 203 13.82 -0.96 19.78
CA LEU A 203 14.06 -0.12 18.60
C LEU A 203 13.56 -0.77 17.31
N THR A 204 12.45 -1.50 17.40
CA THR A 204 11.87 -2.21 16.25
C THR A 204 11.10 -1.22 15.36
N PRO A 205 11.39 -1.16 14.05
CA PRO A 205 10.60 -0.37 13.13
C PRO A 205 9.17 -0.92 13.01
N VAL A 206 8.22 -0.03 12.71
CA VAL A 206 6.80 -0.38 12.61
C VAL A 206 6.21 0.06 11.27
N THR A 207 5.25 -0.70 10.78
CA THR A 207 4.25 -0.25 9.80
C THR A 207 2.89 -0.30 10.49
N LEU A 208 2.21 0.85 10.55
CA LEU A 208 0.92 1.01 11.20
C LEU A 208 -0.10 1.43 10.15
N GLU A 209 -0.97 0.50 9.75
CA GLU A 209 -2.11 0.74 8.87
C GLU A 209 -3.35 0.98 9.74
N LEU A 210 -3.73 2.26 9.93
CA LEU A 210 -4.78 2.66 10.86
C LEU A 210 -6.02 3.17 10.12
N GLY A 211 -7.05 3.54 10.87
CA GLY A 211 -8.31 4.06 10.33
C GLY A 211 -8.38 5.59 10.28
N GLY A 212 -9.60 6.09 10.17
CA GLY A 212 -9.91 7.51 10.17
C GLY A 212 -11.21 7.76 9.43
N LYS A 213 -11.71 9.00 9.49
CA LYS A 213 -12.94 9.35 8.77
C LYS A 213 -12.58 9.80 7.36
N SER A 214 -12.60 8.88 6.40
CA SER A 214 -12.29 9.18 4.99
C SER A 214 -13.37 10.07 4.35
N PRO A 215 -13.11 11.37 4.09
CA PRO A 215 -14.09 12.29 3.51
C PRO A 215 -14.39 11.97 2.05
N CYS A 216 -15.63 12.26 1.64
CA CYS A 216 -16.06 12.18 0.25
C CYS A 216 -16.73 13.49 -0.18
N TYR A 217 -16.02 14.33 -0.92
CA TYR A 217 -16.58 15.57 -1.47
C TYR A 217 -17.32 15.29 -2.79
N ILE A 218 -18.53 15.84 -2.92
CA ILE A 218 -19.31 15.82 -4.17
C ILE A 218 -19.54 17.25 -4.62
N ASP A 219 -18.98 17.57 -5.78
CA ASP A 219 -19.19 18.83 -6.46
C ASP A 219 -20.57 18.89 -7.15
N LYS A 220 -21.19 20.06 -7.19
CA LYS A 220 -22.52 20.22 -7.82
C LYS A 220 -22.54 19.99 -9.33
N ASP A 221 -21.40 20.16 -10.00
CA ASP A 221 -21.27 20.07 -11.46
C ASP A 221 -20.74 18.69 -11.93
N CYS A 222 -20.82 17.66 -11.07
CA CYS A 222 -20.51 16.27 -11.46
C CYS A 222 -21.76 15.46 -11.84
N ASP A 223 -21.57 14.29 -12.49
CA ASP A 223 -22.66 13.30 -12.64
C ASP A 223 -22.96 12.66 -11.27
N ILE A 224 -23.88 13.29 -10.53
CA ILE A 224 -24.31 12.86 -9.19
C ILE A 224 -24.85 11.43 -9.19
N ARG A 225 -25.46 10.96 -10.28
CA ARG A 225 -25.96 9.58 -10.35
C ARG A 225 -24.78 8.59 -10.33
N VAL A 226 -23.75 8.84 -11.14
CA VAL A 226 -22.54 7.99 -11.16
C VAL A 226 -21.79 8.09 -9.82
N ALA A 227 -21.65 9.31 -9.28
CA ALA A 227 -21.00 9.53 -7.99
C ALA A 227 -21.68 8.73 -6.87
N CYS A 228 -22.99 8.90 -6.72
CA CYS A 228 -23.76 8.20 -5.69
C CYS A 228 -23.73 6.69 -5.85
N ARG A 229 -23.71 6.17 -7.09
CA ARG A 229 -23.60 4.73 -7.34
C ARG A 229 -22.28 4.16 -6.79
N ARG A 230 -21.16 4.80 -7.13
CA ARG A 230 -19.81 4.42 -6.67
C ARG A 230 -19.67 4.54 -5.16
N ILE A 231 -20.14 5.65 -4.58
CA ILE A 231 -20.14 5.87 -3.13
C ILE A 231 -20.98 4.81 -2.40
N THR A 232 -22.16 4.48 -2.92
CA THR A 232 -23.03 3.46 -2.32
C THR A 232 -22.33 2.10 -2.28
N TRP A 233 -21.68 1.69 -3.38
CA TRP A 233 -20.91 0.45 -3.39
C TRP A 233 -19.80 0.47 -2.33
N GLY A 234 -18.93 1.48 -2.35
CA GLY A 234 -17.80 1.55 -1.41
C GLY A 234 -18.22 1.76 0.05
N LYS A 235 -19.37 2.37 0.32
CA LYS A 235 -19.88 2.54 1.68
C LYS A 235 -20.45 1.26 2.26
N PHE A 236 -21.24 0.53 1.48
CA PHE A 236 -22.07 -0.55 2.01
C PHE A 236 -21.50 -1.94 1.75
N VAL A 237 -20.48 -2.06 0.89
CA VAL A 237 -19.63 -3.25 0.84
C VAL A 237 -19.09 -3.55 2.23
N ASN A 238 -19.11 -4.82 2.62
CA ASN A 238 -18.72 -5.27 3.97
C ASN A 238 -19.46 -4.58 5.13
N CYS A 239 -20.68 -4.07 4.89
CA CYS A 239 -21.42 -3.21 5.82
C CYS A 239 -20.64 -1.98 6.29
N GLY A 240 -19.78 -1.41 5.44
CA GLY A 240 -18.98 -0.22 5.77
C GLY A 240 -17.87 -0.45 6.79
N GLN A 241 -17.56 -1.72 7.10
CA GLN A 241 -16.46 -2.10 7.99
C GLN A 241 -15.13 -2.10 7.22
N THR A 242 -14.75 -0.93 6.69
CA THR A 242 -13.61 -0.79 5.77
C THR A 242 -12.90 0.53 6.08
N CYS A 243 -11.59 0.49 6.36
CA CYS A 243 -10.82 1.70 6.74
C CYS A 243 -10.83 2.78 5.65
N ILE A 244 -10.96 2.36 4.39
CA ILE A 244 -11.07 3.24 3.22
C ILE A 244 -12.51 3.40 2.71
N ALA A 245 -13.55 2.96 3.43
CA ALA A 245 -14.91 3.31 3.05
C ALA A 245 -15.09 4.83 3.09
N PRO A 246 -15.90 5.44 2.19
CA PRO A 246 -16.30 6.82 2.34
C PRO A 246 -17.05 6.95 3.68
N ASP A 247 -16.45 7.59 4.67
CA ASP A 247 -17.02 7.63 6.02
C ASP A 247 -18.22 8.57 6.06
N PHE A 248 -18.10 9.74 5.41
CA PHE A 248 -19.12 10.78 5.29
C PHE A 248 -19.04 11.53 3.96
N ILE A 249 -20.13 12.19 3.57
CA ILE A 249 -20.21 13.04 2.39
C ILE A 249 -20.13 14.53 2.79
N LEU A 250 -19.37 15.31 2.03
CA LEU A 250 -19.41 16.77 2.01
C LEU A 250 -20.02 17.24 0.69
N CYS A 251 -21.10 18.02 0.74
CA CYS A 251 -21.66 18.64 -0.45
C CYS A 251 -22.47 19.91 -0.17
N GLU A 252 -22.69 20.71 -1.21
CA GLU A 252 -23.54 21.91 -1.12
C GLU A 252 -25.00 21.55 -0.79
N PRO A 253 -25.72 22.35 0.02
CA PRO A 253 -27.13 22.11 0.37
C PRO A 253 -28.03 21.88 -0.85
N CYS A 254 -27.76 22.56 -1.96
CA CYS A 254 -28.56 22.51 -3.18
C CYS A 254 -28.58 21.13 -3.85
N ILE A 255 -27.62 20.25 -3.57
CA ILE A 255 -27.53 18.91 -4.14
C ILE A 255 -27.82 17.77 -3.15
N GLN A 256 -27.96 18.05 -1.85
CA GLN A 256 -28.19 17.01 -0.85
C GLN A 256 -29.40 16.11 -1.14
N GLY A 257 -30.54 16.70 -1.51
CA GLY A 257 -31.74 15.93 -1.84
C GLY A 257 -31.51 14.95 -2.99
N ARG A 258 -30.84 15.42 -4.05
CA ARG A 258 -30.47 14.59 -5.21
C ARG A 258 -29.51 13.47 -4.82
N VAL A 259 -28.55 13.73 -3.93
CA VAL A 259 -27.61 12.72 -3.42
C VAL A 259 -28.36 11.62 -2.67
N VAL A 260 -29.22 11.99 -1.72
CA VAL A 260 -30.04 11.04 -0.94
C VAL A 260 -30.90 10.17 -1.86
N ASP A 261 -31.56 10.77 -2.86
CA ASP A 261 -32.43 10.05 -3.78
C ASP A 261 -31.67 9.05 -4.65
N ARG A 262 -30.47 9.42 -5.14
CA ARG A 262 -29.64 8.52 -5.96
C ARG A 262 -29.02 7.39 -5.13
N ILE A 263 -28.66 7.64 -3.87
CA ILE A 263 -28.22 6.58 -2.97
C ILE A 263 -29.37 5.61 -2.68
N ARG A 264 -30.58 6.11 -2.38
CA ARG A 264 -31.77 5.27 -2.17
C ARG A 264 -32.06 4.35 -3.36
N GLN A 265 -32.03 4.90 -4.58
CA GLN A 265 -32.23 4.12 -5.81
C GLN A 265 -31.16 3.05 -5.99
N THR A 266 -29.89 3.40 -5.75
CA THR A 266 -28.78 2.45 -5.87
C THR A 266 -28.89 1.33 -4.84
N LEU A 267 -29.28 1.63 -3.60
CA LEU A 267 -29.48 0.62 -2.55
C LEU A 267 -30.58 -0.39 -2.92
N LEU A 268 -31.68 0.09 -3.48
CA LEU A 268 -32.76 -0.78 -3.98
C LEU A 268 -32.25 -1.71 -5.09
N GLU A 269 -31.40 -1.21 -5.99
CA GLU A 269 -30.79 -2.01 -7.04
C GLU A 269 -29.82 -3.06 -6.49
N PHE A 270 -28.97 -2.69 -5.53
CA PHE A 270 -27.92 -3.58 -5.01
C PHE A 270 -28.46 -4.65 -4.06
N TYR A 271 -29.39 -4.29 -3.19
CA TYR A 271 -29.82 -5.14 -2.08
C TYR A 271 -31.31 -5.47 -2.09
N GLY A 272 -32.06 -4.98 -3.08
CA GLY A 272 -33.51 -5.16 -3.16
C GLY A 272 -34.26 -4.33 -2.12
N ALA A 273 -35.57 -4.60 -1.99
CA ALA A 273 -36.44 -3.85 -1.09
C ALA A 273 -36.17 -4.13 0.39
N ASP A 274 -35.63 -5.30 0.72
CA ASP A 274 -35.21 -5.67 2.08
C ASP A 274 -33.73 -6.11 2.10
N PRO A 275 -32.80 -5.19 2.39
CA PRO A 275 -31.38 -5.50 2.49
C PRO A 275 -31.04 -6.57 3.55
N LYS A 276 -31.93 -6.81 4.52
CA LYS A 276 -31.74 -7.87 5.52
C LYS A 276 -31.71 -9.26 4.86
N CYS A 277 -32.52 -9.46 3.83
CA CYS A 277 -32.62 -10.71 3.09
C CYS A 277 -31.62 -10.83 1.93
N SER A 278 -30.88 -9.76 1.60
CA SER A 278 -29.89 -9.80 0.53
C SER A 278 -28.72 -10.74 0.88
N PRO A 279 -28.32 -11.65 -0.03
CA PRO A 279 -27.16 -12.52 0.19
C PRO A 279 -25.82 -11.76 0.16
N ASP A 280 -25.81 -10.57 -0.45
CA ASP A 280 -24.62 -9.73 -0.66
C ASP A 280 -24.45 -8.64 0.41
N TYR A 281 -25.35 -8.62 1.41
CA TYR A 281 -25.24 -7.70 2.54
C TYR A 281 -24.68 -8.41 3.78
N GLY A 282 -23.55 -7.91 4.27
CA GLY A 282 -22.82 -8.47 5.42
C GLY A 282 -23.55 -8.30 6.76
N ARG A 283 -22.84 -8.61 7.85
CA ARG A 283 -23.27 -8.33 9.23
C ARG A 283 -22.17 -7.64 10.02
N ILE A 284 -22.56 -6.93 11.06
CA ILE A 284 -21.59 -6.35 12.00
C ILE A 284 -20.88 -7.49 12.74
N ILE A 285 -19.56 -7.40 12.84
CA ILE A 285 -18.68 -8.47 13.33
C ILE A 285 -19.14 -9.06 14.68
N ASN A 286 -19.55 -8.22 15.63
CA ASN A 286 -19.97 -8.65 16.96
C ASN A 286 -20.93 -7.64 17.61
N GLN A 287 -21.47 -8.02 18.78
CA GLN A 287 -22.43 -7.20 19.53
C GLN A 287 -21.84 -5.87 20.00
N ARG A 288 -20.55 -5.83 20.35
CA ARG A 288 -19.88 -4.59 20.79
C ARG A 288 -19.86 -3.55 19.69
N HIS A 289 -19.46 -3.94 18.47
CA HIS A 289 -19.47 -3.04 17.31
C HIS A 289 -20.90 -2.66 16.91
N PHE A 290 -21.85 -3.59 16.98
CA PHE A 290 -23.26 -3.31 16.73
C PHE A 290 -23.78 -2.20 17.67
N ASN A 291 -23.61 -2.38 18.98
CA ASN A 291 -24.06 -1.42 19.98
C ASN A 291 -23.40 -0.05 19.80
N ARG A 292 -22.09 -0.02 19.49
CA ARG A 292 -21.37 1.24 19.22
C ARG A 292 -21.98 1.99 18.05
N ILE A 293 -22.21 1.31 16.91
CA ILE A 293 -22.75 1.93 15.71
C ILE A 293 -24.17 2.43 15.96
N MET A 294 -25.02 1.64 16.62
CA MET A 294 -26.37 2.08 17.00
C MET A 294 -26.33 3.31 17.92
N GLY A 295 -25.39 3.36 18.87
CA GLY A 295 -25.18 4.53 19.73
C GLY A 295 -24.70 5.79 19.00
N LEU A 296 -24.11 5.67 17.81
CA LEU A 296 -23.81 6.83 16.94
C LEU A 296 -25.06 7.39 16.27
N MET A 297 -26.07 6.56 16.03
CA MET A 297 -27.33 6.94 15.39
C MET A 297 -28.35 7.53 16.38
N GLU A 298 -28.16 7.37 17.69
CA GLU A 298 -29.01 7.96 18.72
C GLU A 298 -29.15 9.48 18.56
N GLY A 299 -30.39 9.97 18.57
CA GLY A 299 -30.70 11.39 18.42
C GLY A 299 -30.75 11.91 16.97
N TYR A 300 -30.55 11.04 15.98
CA TYR A 300 -30.71 11.40 14.57
C TYR A 300 -31.89 10.64 13.94
N THR A 301 -32.51 11.26 12.95
CA THR A 301 -33.57 10.63 12.16
C THR A 301 -33.02 10.27 10.78
N PRO A 302 -32.86 8.97 10.46
CA PRO A 302 -32.46 8.53 9.13
C PRO A 302 -33.44 8.98 8.04
N VAL A 303 -32.90 9.34 6.87
CA VAL A 303 -33.71 9.62 5.67
C VAL A 303 -33.77 8.43 4.69
N VAL A 304 -32.91 7.44 4.93
CA VAL A 304 -32.93 6.11 4.31
C VAL A 304 -32.47 5.12 5.38
N GLY A 305 -33.09 3.94 5.44
CA GLY A 305 -32.71 2.89 6.38
C GLY A 305 -33.12 3.16 7.83
N GLY A 306 -32.23 2.87 8.77
CA GLY A 306 -32.45 3.01 10.21
C GLY A 306 -32.94 1.74 10.92
N GLN A 307 -33.36 0.71 10.17
CA GLN A 307 -33.77 -0.58 10.76
C GLN A 307 -32.55 -1.35 11.26
N SER A 308 -32.73 -2.12 12.33
CA SER A 308 -31.69 -2.98 12.87
C SER A 308 -32.27 -4.26 13.47
N ASP A 309 -31.44 -5.29 13.58
CA ASP A 309 -31.73 -6.52 14.31
C ASP A 309 -30.46 -6.93 15.08
N ALA A 310 -30.51 -6.79 16.40
CA ALA A 310 -29.39 -7.10 17.29
C ALA A 310 -29.02 -8.60 17.26
N LEU A 311 -30.00 -9.50 17.17
CA LEU A 311 -29.75 -10.96 17.17
C LEU A 311 -28.94 -11.38 15.94
N GLN A 312 -29.25 -10.76 14.79
CA GLN A 312 -28.53 -11.02 13.55
C GLN A 312 -27.32 -10.08 13.35
N ARG A 313 -27.08 -9.13 14.26
CA ARG A 313 -26.09 -8.05 14.09
C ARG A 313 -26.26 -7.30 12.77
N TYR A 314 -27.51 -7.09 12.37
CA TYR A 314 -27.90 -6.42 11.15
C TYR A 314 -28.21 -4.95 11.41
N ILE A 315 -27.59 -4.06 10.64
CA ILE A 315 -27.95 -2.64 10.56
C ILE A 315 -28.20 -2.33 9.09
N ALA A 316 -29.38 -1.81 8.76
CA ALA A 316 -29.74 -1.48 7.39
C ALA A 316 -28.79 -0.40 6.81
N PRO A 317 -28.56 -0.39 5.48
CA PRO A 317 -27.90 0.73 4.82
C PRO A 317 -28.60 2.05 5.17
N THR A 318 -27.91 2.92 5.92
CA THR A 318 -28.53 4.07 6.55
C THR A 318 -27.88 5.37 6.07
N VAL A 319 -28.70 6.32 5.66
CA VAL A 319 -28.25 7.67 5.23
C VAL A 319 -28.86 8.71 6.15
N LEU A 320 -28.04 9.64 6.60
CA LEU A 320 -28.45 10.76 7.45
C LEU A 320 -28.09 12.06 6.74
N LYS A 321 -29.07 12.93 6.54
CA LYS A 321 -28.85 14.26 5.94
C LYS A 321 -28.71 15.32 7.03
N ASP A 322 -28.19 16.49 6.64
CA ASP A 322 -28.10 17.66 7.53
C ASP A 322 -27.39 17.35 8.86
N VAL A 323 -26.37 16.49 8.82
CA VAL A 323 -25.66 16.06 10.03
C VAL A 323 -24.77 17.20 10.52
N PRO A 324 -24.89 17.64 11.79
CA PRO A 324 -24.05 18.71 12.30
C PRO A 324 -22.56 18.31 12.31
N PRO A 325 -21.64 19.21 11.90
CA PRO A 325 -20.19 18.99 11.90
C PRO A 325 -19.59 18.46 13.21
N HIS A 326 -20.05 19.00 14.34
CA HIS A 326 -19.49 18.70 15.67
C HIS A 326 -20.26 17.61 16.41
N SER A 327 -21.16 16.91 15.71
CA SER A 327 -22.00 15.88 16.28
C SER A 327 -21.18 14.63 16.65
N ARG A 328 -21.68 13.79 17.57
CA ARG A 328 -20.99 12.56 18.03
C ARG A 328 -20.63 11.63 16.86
N MET A 329 -21.54 11.49 15.90
CA MET A 329 -21.33 10.68 14.69
C MET A 329 -20.13 11.16 13.85
N MET A 330 -19.80 12.45 13.97
CA MET A 330 -18.68 13.07 13.27
C MET A 330 -17.38 13.11 14.08
N GLN A 331 -17.34 12.58 15.32
CA GLN A 331 -16.14 12.57 16.18
C GLN A 331 -15.33 11.27 16.11
N GLU A 332 -15.94 10.15 15.74
CA GLU A 332 -15.24 8.86 15.61
C GLU A 332 -15.47 8.21 14.23
N GLU A 333 -14.60 7.28 13.86
CA GLU A 333 -14.75 6.46 12.66
C GLU A 333 -16.02 5.60 12.76
N ILE A 334 -16.87 5.64 11.73
CA ILE A 334 -18.18 4.97 11.78
C ILE A 334 -18.00 3.47 11.70
N PHE A 335 -17.15 2.98 10.77
CA PHE A 335 -16.87 1.55 10.56
C PHE A 335 -18.13 0.67 10.56
N GLY A 336 -19.12 1.11 9.79
CA GLY A 336 -20.49 0.62 9.81
C GLY A 336 -21.35 1.27 8.72
N PRO A 337 -22.59 0.81 8.51
CA PRO A 337 -23.41 1.20 7.38
C PRO A 337 -24.21 2.49 7.65
N LEU A 338 -23.58 3.50 8.28
CA LEU A 338 -24.16 4.83 8.46
C LEU A 338 -23.41 5.83 7.58
N LEU A 339 -24.11 6.52 6.69
CA LEU A 339 -23.54 7.51 5.78
C LEU A 339 -24.10 8.91 6.08
N PRO A 340 -23.44 9.68 6.96
CA PRO A 340 -23.81 11.07 7.19
C PRO A 340 -23.43 11.96 6.01
N ILE A 341 -24.30 12.92 5.72
CA ILE A 341 -24.10 13.99 4.76
C ILE A 341 -24.02 15.30 5.54
N VAL A 342 -22.90 15.99 5.41
CA VAL A 342 -22.63 17.28 6.06
C VAL A 342 -22.66 18.36 4.98
N ALA A 343 -23.45 19.40 5.23
CA ALA A 343 -23.52 20.57 4.36
C ALA A 343 -22.21 21.37 4.43
N VAL A 344 -21.67 21.72 3.28
CA VAL A 344 -20.60 22.72 3.14
C VAL A 344 -21.05 23.80 2.17
N SER A 345 -20.61 25.03 2.38
CA SER A 345 -21.01 26.15 1.52
C SER A 345 -20.39 26.08 0.12
N ASP A 346 -19.15 25.60 0.04
CA ASP A 346 -18.38 25.45 -1.19
C ASP A 346 -17.17 24.52 -0.99
N MET A 347 -16.29 24.44 -1.99
CA MET A 347 -15.05 23.66 -1.93
C MET A 347 -14.05 24.20 -0.88
N ASP A 348 -14.00 25.51 -0.65
CA ASP A 348 -13.08 26.11 0.33
C ASP A 348 -13.47 25.66 1.74
N ASP A 349 -14.76 25.64 2.00
CA ASP A 349 -15.35 25.14 3.23
C ASP A 349 -15.12 23.64 3.42
N ALA A 350 -15.22 22.84 2.35
CA ALA A 350 -14.86 21.43 2.38
C ALA A 350 -13.37 21.21 2.71
N ILE A 351 -12.47 21.98 2.10
CA ILE A 351 -11.02 21.90 2.36
C ILE A 351 -10.70 22.28 3.80
N ARG A 352 -11.29 23.38 4.32
CA ARG A 352 -11.15 23.75 5.74
C ARG A 352 -11.66 22.66 6.67
N PHE A 353 -12.86 22.13 6.40
CA PHE A 353 -13.47 21.07 7.19
C PHE A 353 -12.57 19.82 7.29
N ILE A 354 -11.93 19.44 6.17
CA ILE A 354 -11.01 18.31 6.13
C ILE A 354 -9.74 18.60 6.95
N ASN A 355 -9.16 19.79 6.78
CA ASN A 355 -7.90 20.18 7.41
C ASN A 355 -8.00 20.44 8.92
N GLU A 356 -9.19 20.76 9.44
CA GLU A 356 -9.44 20.90 10.88
C GLU A 356 -9.46 19.56 11.62
N ARG A 357 -9.36 18.43 10.90
CA ARG A 357 -9.46 17.08 11.44
C ARG A 357 -8.17 16.31 11.23
N GLU A 358 -8.10 15.16 11.92
CA GLU A 358 -7.01 14.23 11.74
C GLU A 358 -6.96 13.67 10.31
N LYS A 359 -5.74 13.52 9.80
CA LYS A 359 -5.50 13.09 8.42
C LYS A 359 -6.06 11.69 8.16
N PRO A 360 -6.98 11.53 7.18
CA PRO A 360 -7.64 10.27 6.92
C PRO A 360 -6.77 9.32 6.09
N LEU A 361 -7.12 8.03 6.09
CA LEU A 361 -6.46 7.05 5.23
C LEU A 361 -6.76 7.30 3.76
N ALA A 362 -7.99 7.68 3.41
CA ALA A 362 -8.40 8.00 2.05
C ALA A 362 -9.14 9.33 1.96
N LEU A 363 -9.04 10.00 0.81
CA LEU A 363 -9.84 11.16 0.41
C LEU A 363 -10.49 10.87 -0.95
N TYR A 364 -11.79 11.16 -1.06
CA TYR A 364 -12.56 10.96 -2.28
C TYR A 364 -13.11 12.29 -2.81
N ILE A 365 -12.94 12.51 -4.11
CA ILE A 365 -13.29 13.77 -4.78
C ILE A 365 -14.14 13.45 -6.02
N PHE A 366 -15.42 13.78 -6.01
CA PHE A 366 -16.28 13.70 -7.18
C PHE A 366 -16.44 15.09 -7.79
N CYS A 367 -15.67 15.37 -8.85
CA CYS A 367 -15.62 16.68 -9.50
C CYS A 367 -15.21 16.52 -10.97
N SER A 368 -15.84 17.30 -11.86
CA SER A 368 -15.51 17.34 -13.28
C SER A 368 -14.37 18.33 -13.60
N ASP A 369 -14.17 19.35 -12.76
CA ASP A 369 -13.12 20.35 -12.93
C ASP A 369 -11.76 19.82 -12.43
N LYS A 370 -10.83 19.69 -13.37
CA LYS A 370 -9.46 19.23 -13.12
C LYS A 370 -8.68 20.20 -12.23
N LYS A 371 -8.91 21.51 -12.35
CA LYS A 371 -8.22 22.52 -11.54
C LYS A 371 -8.71 22.45 -10.09
N ALA A 372 -10.02 22.39 -9.90
CA ALA A 372 -10.64 22.23 -8.59
C ALA A 372 -10.21 20.93 -7.91
N THR A 373 -10.19 19.82 -8.65
CA THR A 373 -9.67 18.52 -8.17
C THR A 373 -8.21 18.63 -7.72
N LYS A 374 -7.33 19.18 -8.58
CA LYS A 374 -5.90 19.33 -8.28
C LYS A 374 -5.70 20.19 -7.03
N ARG A 375 -6.46 21.27 -6.91
CA ARG A 375 -6.43 22.17 -5.76
C ARG A 375 -6.76 21.44 -4.45
N MET A 376 -7.84 20.67 -4.41
CA MET A 376 -8.19 19.89 -3.22
C MET A 376 -7.11 18.87 -2.84
N ILE A 377 -6.44 18.26 -3.83
CA ILE A 377 -5.29 17.36 -3.59
C ILE A 377 -4.09 18.13 -3.00
N GLU A 378 -3.79 19.33 -3.50
CA GLU A 378 -2.65 20.14 -3.05
C GLU A 378 -2.88 20.81 -1.69
N GLU A 379 -4.13 21.12 -1.35
CA GLU A 379 -4.51 21.83 -0.12
C GLU A 379 -4.92 20.90 1.03
N THR A 380 -4.90 19.58 0.84
CA THR A 380 -5.23 18.60 1.90
C THR A 380 -4.16 17.52 2.05
N SER A 381 -4.29 16.63 3.05
CA SER A 381 -3.35 15.53 3.29
C SER A 381 -4.09 14.27 3.73
N SER A 382 -3.89 13.17 3.00
CA SER A 382 -4.44 11.83 3.28
C SER A 382 -3.41 10.75 2.92
N GLY A 383 -3.67 9.49 3.29
CA GLY A 383 -2.85 8.35 2.86
C GLY A 383 -2.91 8.12 1.34
N GLY A 384 -4.12 8.05 0.80
CA GLY A 384 -4.40 7.96 -0.64
C GLY A 384 -5.55 8.88 -1.08
N VAL A 385 -5.65 9.08 -2.40
CA VAL A 385 -6.74 9.84 -3.02
C VAL A 385 -7.33 9.04 -4.17
N THR A 386 -8.65 9.08 -4.35
CA THR A 386 -9.30 8.65 -5.60
C THR A 386 -10.26 9.72 -6.08
N VAL A 387 -10.09 10.13 -7.33
CA VAL A 387 -10.94 11.12 -7.99
C VAL A 387 -11.98 10.38 -8.83
N ASN A 388 -13.25 10.76 -8.65
CA ASN A 388 -14.43 10.23 -9.31
C ASN A 388 -14.68 8.74 -9.07
N ASP A 389 -14.04 8.12 -8.09
CA ASP A 389 -14.34 6.77 -7.62
C ASP A 389 -13.96 6.60 -6.14
N VAL A 390 -14.25 5.44 -5.57
CA VAL A 390 -13.88 5.09 -4.19
C VAL A 390 -13.10 3.78 -4.16
N MET A 391 -12.25 3.59 -3.15
CA MET A 391 -11.44 2.39 -2.89
C MET A 391 -10.40 1.99 -3.96
N MET A 392 -10.57 2.34 -5.24
CA MET A 392 -9.82 1.77 -6.36
C MET A 392 -8.30 1.98 -6.29
N HIS A 393 -7.81 3.04 -5.63
CA HIS A 393 -6.37 3.21 -5.44
C HIS A 393 -5.71 2.05 -4.68
N TYR A 394 -6.46 1.32 -3.84
CA TYR A 394 -6.00 0.13 -3.12
C TYR A 394 -5.69 -1.05 -4.04
N THR A 395 -6.28 -1.13 -5.24
CA THR A 395 -6.13 -2.31 -6.11
C THR A 395 -4.86 -2.28 -6.97
N LEU A 396 -4.10 -1.17 -6.92
CA LEU A 396 -2.92 -0.98 -7.74
C LEU A 396 -1.64 -1.22 -6.94
N SER A 397 -1.00 -2.38 -7.12
CA SER A 397 0.28 -2.74 -6.48
C SER A 397 1.45 -1.80 -6.80
N SER A 398 1.30 -0.93 -7.80
CA SER A 398 2.28 0.11 -8.14
C SER A 398 2.18 1.33 -7.22
N LEU A 399 1.01 1.58 -6.62
CA LEU A 399 0.81 2.63 -5.64
C LEU A 399 1.21 2.12 -4.25
N PRO A 400 1.93 2.92 -3.44
CA PRO A 400 2.09 2.60 -2.04
C PRO A 400 0.76 2.81 -1.32
N PHE A 401 0.29 1.78 -0.62
CA PHE A 401 -0.85 1.89 0.28
C PHE A 401 -0.35 2.08 1.71
N GLY A 402 -0.81 3.14 2.38
CA GLY A 402 -0.36 3.52 3.72
C GLY A 402 -1.02 4.81 4.21
N GLY A 403 -1.08 4.99 5.52
CA GLY A 403 -1.61 6.20 6.16
C GLY A 403 -0.58 7.31 6.39
N VAL A 404 -1.06 8.44 6.92
CA VAL A 404 -0.24 9.57 7.37
C VAL A 404 -0.83 10.19 8.63
N GLY A 405 -0.01 10.45 9.64
CA GLY A 405 -0.51 10.97 10.92
C GLY A 405 -1.32 9.91 11.69
N GLN A 406 -2.53 10.23 12.15
CA GLN A 406 -3.35 9.25 12.90
C GLN A 406 -3.85 8.08 12.05
N SER A 407 -3.88 8.22 10.72
CA SER A 407 -4.23 7.11 9.82
C SER A 407 -3.09 6.13 9.58
N GLY A 408 -1.87 6.44 10.02
CA GLY A 408 -0.78 5.48 9.97
C GLY A 408 0.61 6.04 9.69
N MET A 409 1.56 5.11 9.62
CA MET A 409 2.92 5.35 9.16
C MET A 409 3.50 4.08 8.50
N GLY A 410 4.38 4.29 7.53
CA GLY A 410 4.84 3.21 6.66
C GLY A 410 3.88 3.02 5.48
N ARG A 411 4.21 2.07 4.61
CA ARG A 411 3.45 1.76 3.39
C ARG A 411 3.77 0.36 2.91
N TYR A 412 2.87 -0.22 2.14
CA TYR A 412 3.04 -1.54 1.53
C TYR A 412 2.30 -1.62 0.18
N HIS A 413 2.10 -2.85 -0.32
CA HIS A 413 1.78 -3.30 -1.68
C HIS A 413 2.97 -3.40 -2.62
N GLY A 414 3.00 -4.49 -3.40
CA GLY A 414 4.02 -4.82 -4.38
C GLY A 414 5.44 -4.59 -3.89
N LYS A 415 6.18 -3.81 -4.69
CA LYS A 415 7.57 -3.45 -4.40
C LYS A 415 7.71 -2.66 -3.09
N HIS A 416 6.69 -1.89 -2.70
CA HIS A 416 6.71 -1.11 -1.47
C HIS A 416 6.71 -2.01 -0.24
N THR A 417 5.98 -3.14 -0.25
CA THR A 417 6.09 -4.12 0.84
C THR A 417 7.49 -4.73 0.92
N PHE A 418 8.06 -5.12 -0.24
CA PHE A 418 9.41 -5.68 -0.30
C PHE A 418 10.45 -4.70 0.26
N ASP A 419 10.38 -3.42 -0.16
CA ASP A 419 11.30 -2.39 0.31
C ASP A 419 11.09 -2.07 1.80
N GLN A 420 9.84 -1.98 2.27
CA GLN A 420 9.51 -1.68 3.67
C GLN A 420 9.98 -2.78 4.62
N LEU A 421 9.97 -4.05 4.17
CA LEU A 421 10.41 -5.21 4.95
C LEU A 421 11.84 -5.66 4.61
N SER A 422 12.62 -4.80 3.96
CA SER A 422 14.05 -4.99 3.71
C SER A 422 14.85 -3.81 4.24
N HIS A 423 16.04 -4.07 4.76
CA HIS A 423 17.03 -3.01 4.96
C HIS A 423 17.69 -2.67 3.62
N GLN A 424 17.67 -1.39 3.24
CA GLN A 424 18.31 -0.90 2.02
C GLN A 424 19.76 -0.54 2.31
N ARG A 425 20.65 -1.53 2.34
CA ARG A 425 22.04 -1.34 2.78
C ARG A 425 22.87 -0.59 1.74
N ALA A 426 23.41 0.56 2.12
CA ALA A 426 24.35 1.31 1.28
C ALA A 426 25.72 0.61 1.24
N CYS A 427 26.21 0.35 0.02
CA CYS A 427 27.50 -0.29 -0.23
C CYS A 427 28.37 0.64 -1.08
N LEU A 428 29.58 0.92 -0.60
CA LEU A 428 30.64 1.60 -1.34
C LEU A 428 31.88 0.72 -1.27
N VAL A 429 32.23 0.08 -2.38
CA VAL A 429 33.37 -0.81 -2.49
C VAL A 429 34.49 -0.09 -3.24
N ARG A 430 35.60 0.16 -2.55
CA ARG A 430 36.81 0.76 -3.13
C ARG A 430 37.88 -0.31 -3.28
N THR A 431 38.68 -0.18 -4.34
CA THR A 431 39.94 -0.90 -4.43
C THR A 431 41.01 -0.18 -3.58
N LEU A 432 42.13 -0.86 -3.29
CA LEU A 432 43.30 -0.23 -2.66
C LEU A 432 44.14 0.60 -3.66
N GLY A 433 43.66 0.79 -4.89
CA GLY A 433 44.34 1.58 -5.93
C GLY A 433 44.12 3.09 -5.78
N MET A 434 44.87 3.87 -6.56
CA MET A 434 44.76 5.33 -6.64
C MET A 434 44.96 6.10 -5.32
N GLU A 435 45.77 5.56 -4.40
CA GLU A 435 46.01 6.20 -3.08
C GLU A 435 46.58 7.62 -3.19
N SER A 436 47.29 7.92 -4.28
CA SER A 436 47.78 9.27 -4.59
C SER A 436 46.65 10.30 -4.73
N VAL A 437 45.46 9.90 -5.17
CA VAL A 437 44.27 10.77 -5.24
C VAL A 437 43.78 11.13 -3.83
N ASN A 438 43.91 10.20 -2.87
CA ASN A 438 43.51 10.40 -1.48
C ASN A 438 44.45 11.37 -0.72
N LEU A 439 45.67 11.62 -1.22
CA LEU A 439 46.56 12.63 -0.63
C LEU A 439 45.91 14.02 -0.53
N ALA A 440 44.95 14.34 -1.42
CA ALA A 440 44.24 15.60 -1.36
C ALA A 440 43.33 15.72 -0.11
N ARG A 441 42.82 14.62 0.45
CA ARG A 441 42.00 14.61 1.67
C ARG A 441 42.81 14.38 2.95
N TYR A 442 44.03 13.88 2.87
CA TYR A 442 44.85 13.60 4.05
C TYR A 442 45.57 14.83 4.63
N PRO A 443 45.79 14.87 5.95
CA PRO A 443 46.72 15.83 6.58
C PRO A 443 48.19 15.62 6.14
N PRO A 444 49.04 16.66 6.20
CA PRO A 444 48.68 18.06 6.45
C PRO A 444 47.93 18.66 5.25
N GLN A 445 46.97 19.54 5.55
CA GLN A 445 46.17 20.21 4.54
C GLN A 445 46.84 21.51 4.07
N ASP A 446 46.71 21.80 2.78
CA ASP A 446 47.18 23.03 2.17
C ASP A 446 46.10 23.58 1.22
N ARG A 447 46.29 24.83 0.74
CA ARG A 447 45.31 25.49 -0.15
C ARG A 447 45.05 24.70 -1.43
N ARG A 448 46.05 24.01 -2.00
CA ARG A 448 45.93 23.26 -3.26
C ARG A 448 45.17 21.95 -3.04
N ARG A 449 45.48 21.21 -1.98
CA ARG A 449 44.77 19.99 -1.55
C ARG A 449 43.31 20.27 -1.25
N ALA A 450 43.03 21.28 -0.41
CA ALA A 450 41.69 21.72 -0.08
C ALA A 450 40.88 22.15 -1.33
N ARG A 451 41.50 22.86 -2.28
CA ARG A 451 40.85 23.24 -3.55
C ARG A 451 40.45 22.02 -4.39
N ARG A 452 41.32 21.01 -4.50
CA ARG A 452 41.03 19.78 -5.26
C ARG A 452 39.87 18.99 -4.64
N VAL A 453 39.89 18.78 -3.32
CA VAL A 453 38.79 18.10 -2.62
C VAL A 453 37.49 18.88 -2.76
N ARG A 454 37.52 20.22 -2.61
CA ARG A 454 36.34 21.06 -2.75
C ARG A 454 35.72 20.98 -4.15
N MET A 455 36.56 20.92 -5.19
CA MET A 455 36.09 20.76 -6.57
C MET A 455 35.41 19.40 -6.76
N ALA A 456 36.02 18.32 -6.26
CA ALA A 456 35.47 16.97 -6.38
C ALA A 456 34.19 16.79 -5.55
N LEU A 457 34.09 17.38 -4.35
CA LEU A 457 32.87 17.37 -3.53
C LEU A 457 31.72 18.18 -4.14
N LYS A 458 32.05 19.23 -4.90
CA LYS A 458 31.06 20.07 -5.60
C LYS A 458 30.69 19.54 -6.98
N SER A 459 31.25 18.41 -7.41
CA SER A 459 30.89 17.84 -8.70
C SER A 459 29.43 17.40 -8.69
N PRO A 460 28.70 17.54 -9.81
CA PRO A 460 27.36 16.97 -9.92
C PRO A 460 27.42 15.45 -9.69
N MET A 461 26.30 14.89 -9.27
CA MET A 461 26.11 13.44 -9.28
C MET A 461 26.02 12.97 -10.73
N ILE A 462 26.68 11.85 -11.01
CA ILE A 462 26.80 11.25 -12.34
C ILE A 462 26.11 9.89 -12.26
N ASP A 463 25.04 9.73 -13.03
CA ASP A 463 24.42 8.43 -13.23
C ASP A 463 25.26 7.59 -14.19
N MET A 464 25.83 6.51 -13.68
CA MET A 464 26.57 5.52 -14.46
C MET A 464 25.74 4.24 -14.70
N SER A 465 24.42 4.33 -14.60
CA SER A 465 23.53 3.20 -14.91
C SER A 465 23.74 2.72 -16.35
N LYS A 466 23.47 1.42 -16.58
CA LYS A 466 23.55 0.81 -17.91
C LYS A 466 22.71 1.59 -18.95
N ARG A 467 21.60 2.18 -18.53
CA ARG A 467 20.71 2.96 -19.41
C ARG A 467 21.39 4.23 -19.92
N THR A 468 22.06 4.96 -19.03
CA THR A 468 22.80 6.18 -19.38
C THR A 468 24.02 5.87 -20.25
N PHE A 469 24.70 4.75 -20.00
CA PHE A 469 25.76 4.26 -20.89
C PHE A 469 25.25 3.89 -22.29
N ILE A 470 24.13 3.17 -22.39
CA ILE A 470 23.50 2.83 -23.68
C ILE A 470 23.15 4.10 -24.46
N TRP A 471 22.54 5.10 -23.80
CA TRP A 471 22.25 6.39 -24.43
C TRP A 471 23.49 7.14 -24.88
N ALA A 472 24.55 7.15 -24.07
CA ALA A 472 25.82 7.77 -24.45
C ALA A 472 26.45 7.10 -25.68
N VAL A 473 26.42 5.76 -25.76
CA VAL A 473 26.89 5.00 -26.92
C VAL A 473 26.04 5.31 -28.15
N ILE A 474 24.71 5.28 -28.03
CA ILE A 474 23.79 5.61 -29.14
C ILE A 474 24.03 7.04 -29.63
N ALA A 475 24.12 8.01 -28.73
CA ALA A 475 24.36 9.41 -29.07
C ALA A 475 25.73 9.60 -29.76
N THR A 476 26.76 8.86 -29.32
CA THR A 476 28.09 8.88 -29.96
C THR A 476 28.04 8.30 -31.37
N ILE A 477 27.33 7.18 -31.57
CA ILE A 477 27.13 6.57 -32.90
C ILE A 477 26.40 7.53 -33.84
N ILE A 478 25.31 8.16 -33.37
CA ILE A 478 24.55 9.14 -34.15
C ILE A 478 25.42 10.36 -34.48
N GLY A 479 26.14 10.90 -33.51
CA GLY A 479 27.04 12.03 -33.70
C GLY A 479 28.14 11.73 -34.73
N PHE A 480 28.71 10.52 -34.68
CA PHE A 480 29.71 10.07 -35.65
C PHE A 480 29.11 9.90 -37.06
N ALA A 481 27.91 9.34 -37.18
CA ALA A 481 27.22 9.22 -38.45
C ALA A 481 26.92 10.60 -39.07
N LEU A 482 26.38 11.54 -38.28
CA LEU A 482 26.14 12.91 -38.72
C LEU A 482 27.42 13.62 -39.14
N PHE A 483 28.53 13.40 -38.41
CA PHE A 483 29.84 13.93 -38.78
C PHE A 483 30.31 13.40 -40.13
N ILE A 484 30.18 12.09 -40.39
CA ILE A 484 30.50 11.49 -41.70
C ILE A 484 29.61 12.08 -42.80
N THR A 485 28.30 12.20 -42.57
CA THR A 485 27.37 12.77 -43.55
C THR A 485 27.73 14.21 -43.89
N LEU A 486 28.04 15.03 -42.89
CA LEU A 486 28.50 16.40 -43.08
C LEU A 486 29.81 16.44 -43.87
N LEU A 487 30.77 15.56 -43.55
CA LEU A 487 32.03 15.45 -44.27
C LEU A 487 31.81 15.11 -45.75
N VAL A 488 30.91 14.16 -46.05
CA VAL A 488 30.55 13.79 -47.43
C VAL A 488 29.89 14.95 -48.16
N ILE A 489 28.97 15.67 -47.51
CA ILE A 489 28.33 16.86 -48.10
C ILE A 489 29.37 17.94 -48.39
N LEU A 490 30.30 18.21 -47.45
CA LEU A 490 31.38 19.18 -47.63
C LEU A 490 32.34 18.76 -48.74
N LEU A 491 32.66 17.47 -48.87
CA LEU A 491 33.49 16.95 -49.96
C LEU A 491 32.80 17.15 -51.32
N ILE A 492 31.50 16.82 -51.43
CA ILE A 492 30.69 17.07 -52.63
C ILE A 492 30.63 18.57 -52.95
N ALA A 493 30.38 19.42 -51.94
CA ALA A 493 30.30 20.88 -52.11
C ALA A 493 31.64 21.53 -52.49
N SER A 494 32.76 20.94 -52.06
CA SER A 494 34.12 21.42 -52.38
C SER A 494 34.58 21.07 -53.81
N GLY A 495 33.75 20.40 -54.61
CA GLY A 495 34.06 20.07 -56.00
C GLY A 495 34.94 18.83 -56.17
N LEU A 496 35.12 18.01 -55.13
CA LEU A 496 35.67 16.66 -55.24
C LEU A 496 34.59 15.75 -55.86
N ASN A 497 34.48 15.83 -57.19
CA ASN A 497 33.67 14.90 -57.98
C ASN A 497 34.22 13.47 -57.83
N CYS A 498 33.58 12.67 -56.99
CA CYS A 498 33.72 11.20 -56.97
C CYS A 498 33.07 10.56 -58.22
N THR A 499 33.45 11.00 -59.42
CA THR A 499 33.04 10.42 -60.72
C THR A 499 34.19 9.81 -61.51
N CYS A 500 35.37 9.64 -60.91
CA CYS A 500 36.49 8.90 -61.51
C CYS A 500 36.71 7.51 -60.87
N TRP A 501 35.65 6.71 -60.74
CA TRP A 501 35.78 5.24 -60.73
C TRP A 501 34.92 4.66 -61.85
N TYR A 502 35.16 5.16 -63.07
CA TYR A 502 34.64 4.52 -64.28
C TYR A 502 35.47 3.26 -64.53
N TRP A 503 34.84 2.13 -64.24
CA TRP A 503 35.25 0.80 -64.64
C TRP A 503 35.42 0.76 -66.18
N ARG A 504 36.67 0.84 -66.67
CA ARG A 504 37.05 0.46 -68.04
C ARG A 504 38.00 -0.72 -67.92
N GLY A 505 37.51 -1.88 -68.30
CA GLY A 505 38.31 -3.11 -68.32
C GLY A 505 39.24 -3.24 -69.53
N PHE A 506 39.83 -4.43 -69.55
CA PHE A 506 40.38 -5.21 -70.66
C PHE A 506 41.88 -5.14 -70.99
N TYR A 507 42.46 -6.36 -71.02
CA TYR A 507 43.66 -6.87 -71.67
C TYR A 507 45.06 -6.48 -71.13
N ASN A 508 45.60 -7.35 -70.26
CA ASN A 508 46.61 -8.36 -70.62
C ASN A 508 46.74 -9.43 -69.54
#